data_AF-A0A939GW71-F1
#
_entry.id   AF-A0A939GW71-F1
#
_cell.length_a   1.000
_cell.length_b   1.000
_cell.length_c   1.000
_cell.angle_alpha   90.00
_cell.angle_beta   90.00
_cell.angle_gamma   90.00
#
_symmetry.space_group_name_H-M   'P 1'
#
loop_
_entity.id
_entity.type
_entity.pdbx_description
1 polymer ?
#
loop_
_entity_poly.entity_id
_entity_poly.type
_entity_poly.pdbx_seq_one_letter_code
_entity_poly.pdbx_strand_id
1 'polypeptide(L)'
;MSELHKFLFDGLPVRGMVVRLTDAWQAILQRRAANTETGAYPPAVHELLGEMTAAAVLMQSNIKFNGALVFQIFGDGPVKVAVAEVHSNLALRATATVHGTVDGGADLTSLVNVHGQGRCAITLDPQDRQPGMQPYQGVVSLQNAQGDSVATLAQALQHYMLQSEQLDTTVVLAANDEVAAGLLIQRMPLKGQDNLARATESASDAEDAQGENEDYQRIATLAASLTREELLSLDVDTILRRLFWEEKLLRFVPQTGASGPHFACTCSRERVQTMLKGLGQEEVASVVAERGSVEVGCDYCGAQYRFDPIDITQLFTDTSHTAPGSVQ
;
A
#
# COMPACT_ATOMS: atom_id res chain seq x y z
N MET A 1 18.79 0.87 -3.52
CA MET A 1 17.69 0.59 -4.46
C MET A 1 16.66 -0.23 -3.72
N SER A 2 15.38 0.04 -3.96
CA SER A 2 14.29 -0.67 -3.30
C SER A 2 14.30 -2.14 -3.70
N GLU A 3 14.00 -3.00 -2.74
CA GLU A 3 14.13 -4.43 -2.87
C GLU A 3 13.00 -5.18 -2.16
N LEU A 4 12.63 -6.31 -2.74
CA LEU A 4 11.69 -7.26 -2.15
C LEU A 4 12.29 -8.66 -2.24
N HIS A 5 12.34 -9.32 -1.09
CA HIS A 5 12.85 -10.67 -0.92
C HIS A 5 11.71 -11.58 -0.50
N LYS A 6 11.57 -12.72 -1.18
CA LYS A 6 10.63 -13.78 -0.81
C LYS A 6 11.42 -15.01 -0.40
N PHE A 7 10.91 -15.73 0.60
CA PHE A 7 11.53 -16.96 1.07
C PHE A 7 10.50 -17.91 1.68
N LEU A 8 10.85 -19.18 1.74
CA LEU A 8 10.11 -20.23 2.44
C LEU A 8 11.01 -20.85 3.50
N PHE A 9 10.40 -21.40 4.53
CA PHE A 9 11.09 -22.22 5.52
C PHE A 9 11.01 -23.67 5.05
N ASP A 10 12.15 -24.27 4.71
CA ASP A 10 12.21 -25.64 4.20
C ASP A 10 11.66 -26.62 5.23
N GLY A 11 10.67 -27.41 4.81
CA GLY A 11 9.98 -28.36 5.69
C GLY A 11 8.93 -27.75 6.62
N LEU A 12 8.72 -26.42 6.64
CA LEU A 12 7.67 -25.78 7.44
C LEU A 12 6.59 -25.16 6.55
N PRO A 13 5.30 -25.18 6.93
CA PRO A 13 4.22 -24.53 6.19
C PRO A 13 4.23 -23.01 6.43
N VAL A 14 5.38 -22.36 6.28
CA VAL A 14 5.57 -20.93 6.57
C VAL A 14 6.28 -20.27 5.40
N ARG A 15 5.76 -19.11 4.99
CA ARG A 15 6.39 -18.22 4.01
C ARG A 15 6.75 -16.90 4.64
N GLY A 16 7.81 -16.29 4.14
CA GLY A 16 8.27 -14.98 4.57
C GLY A 16 8.58 -14.05 3.41
N MET A 17 8.42 -12.76 3.65
CA MET A 17 8.79 -11.71 2.72
C MET A 17 9.37 -10.53 3.49
N VAL A 18 10.43 -9.93 2.94
CA VAL A 18 11.00 -8.67 3.44
C VAL A 18 11.02 -7.66 2.32
N VAL A 19 10.51 -6.46 2.58
CA VAL A 19 10.61 -5.32 1.68
C VAL A 19 11.46 -4.24 2.33
N ARG A 20 12.31 -3.61 1.54
CA ARG A 20 13.05 -2.41 1.92
C ARG A 20 12.96 -1.39 0.80
N LEU A 21 12.13 -0.36 1.00
CA LEU A 21 11.91 0.74 0.07
C LEU A 21 12.87 1.87 0.41
N THR A 22 13.73 2.23 -0.55
CA THR A 22 14.71 3.32 -0.41
C THR A 22 14.40 4.40 -1.44
N ASP A 23 14.97 4.30 -2.65
CA ASP A 23 14.73 5.21 -3.78
C ASP A 23 13.24 5.42 -4.11
N ALA A 24 12.41 4.38 -4.07
CA ALA A 24 10.97 4.51 -4.31
C ALA A 24 10.27 5.34 -3.22
N TRP A 25 10.67 5.17 -1.96
CA TRP A 25 10.12 5.90 -0.83
C TRP A 25 10.60 7.36 -0.82
N GLN A 26 11.90 7.58 -1.01
CA GLN A 26 12.47 8.92 -1.16
C GLN A 26 11.85 9.68 -2.33
N ALA A 27 11.55 9.00 -3.44
CA ALA A 27 10.86 9.61 -4.57
C ALA A 27 9.45 10.10 -4.21
N ILE A 28 8.69 9.35 -3.40
CA ILE A 28 7.37 9.78 -2.89
C ILE A 28 7.53 11.05 -2.04
N LEU A 29 8.42 11.02 -1.06
CA LEU A 29 8.63 12.13 -0.13
C LEU A 29 9.09 13.41 -0.84
N GLN A 30 10.09 13.30 -1.73
CA GLN A 30 10.61 14.45 -2.50
C GLN A 30 9.53 15.07 -3.38
N ARG A 31 8.74 14.23 -4.05
CA ARG A 31 7.65 14.68 -4.93
C ARG A 31 6.54 15.36 -4.16
N ARG A 32 6.18 14.83 -2.98
CA ARG A 32 5.20 15.49 -2.11
C ARG A 32 5.74 16.83 -1.60
N ALA A 33 6.98 16.87 -1.12
CA ALA A 33 7.60 18.09 -0.62
C ALA A 33 7.69 19.20 -1.68
N ALA A 34 7.78 18.83 -2.96
CA ALA A 34 7.78 19.78 -4.08
C ALA A 34 6.39 20.41 -4.36
N ASN A 35 5.31 19.91 -3.76
CA ASN A 35 3.98 20.50 -3.90
C ASN A 35 3.93 21.83 -3.13
N THR A 36 3.75 22.93 -3.86
CA THR A 36 3.70 24.31 -3.35
C THR A 36 2.47 24.63 -2.51
N GLU A 37 1.38 23.87 -2.64
CA GLU A 37 0.14 24.12 -1.90
C GLU A 37 0.12 23.43 -0.54
N THR A 38 0.62 22.18 -0.50
CA THR A 38 0.50 21.32 0.70
C THR A 38 1.83 21.07 1.40
N GLY A 39 2.96 21.26 0.72
CA GLY A 39 4.30 21.08 1.28
C GLY A 39 4.66 19.66 1.70
N ALA A 40 5.75 19.54 2.45
CA ALA A 40 6.20 18.29 3.04
C ALA A 40 5.26 17.82 4.16
N TYR A 41 5.13 16.51 4.34
CA TYR A 41 4.37 15.97 5.44
C TYR A 41 5.13 16.12 6.77
N PRO A 42 4.41 16.16 7.91
CA PRO A 42 5.00 16.01 9.22
C PRO A 42 5.62 14.60 9.41
N PRO A 43 6.65 14.44 10.27
CA PRO A 43 7.35 13.17 10.48
C PRO A 43 6.42 12.00 10.80
N ALA A 44 5.46 12.16 11.71
CA ALA A 44 4.50 11.12 12.06
C ALA A 44 3.67 10.62 10.86
N VAL A 45 3.39 11.50 9.88
CA VAL A 45 2.68 11.14 8.64
C VAL A 45 3.62 10.44 7.65
N HIS A 46 4.91 10.81 7.60
CA HIS A 46 5.91 10.04 6.86
C HIS A 46 5.97 8.60 7.35
N GLU A 47 6.06 8.40 8.66
CA GLU A 47 6.13 7.07 9.24
C GLU A 47 4.89 6.23 8.90
N LEU A 48 3.69 6.79 9.12
CA LEU A 48 2.44 6.12 8.78
C LEU A 48 2.38 5.73 7.29
N LEU A 49 2.65 6.67 6.38
CA LEU A 49 2.60 6.40 4.94
C LEU A 49 3.68 5.41 4.49
N GLY A 50 4.87 5.47 5.09
CA GLY A 50 5.95 4.53 4.78
C GLY A 50 5.58 3.11 5.20
N GLU A 51 5.07 2.93 6.42
CA GLU A 51 4.59 1.64 6.91
C GLU A 51 3.43 1.10 6.04
N MET A 52 2.47 1.96 5.67
CA MET A 52 1.39 1.59 4.74
C MET A 52 1.91 1.14 3.37
N THR A 53 2.91 1.85 2.84
CA THR A 53 3.49 1.53 1.53
C THR A 53 4.25 0.20 1.58
N ALA A 54 5.07 -0.02 2.61
CA ALA A 54 5.75 -1.29 2.82
C ALA A 54 4.76 -2.45 2.98
N ALA A 55 3.72 -2.27 3.80
CA ALA A 55 2.65 -3.24 3.97
C ALA A 55 1.95 -3.58 2.65
N ALA A 56 1.55 -2.56 1.87
CA ALA A 56 0.88 -2.75 0.59
C ALA A 56 1.75 -3.53 -0.41
N VAL A 57 3.07 -3.28 -0.44
CA VAL A 57 4.00 -4.05 -1.28
C VAL A 57 4.08 -5.51 -0.84
N LEU A 58 4.18 -5.78 0.47
CA LEU A 58 4.21 -7.15 1.00
C LEU A 58 2.93 -7.91 0.66
N MET A 59 1.77 -7.27 0.78
CA MET A 59 0.48 -7.87 0.46
C MET A 59 0.30 -8.12 -1.03
N GLN A 60 0.57 -7.12 -1.88
CA GLN A 60 0.44 -7.25 -3.34
C GLN A 60 1.34 -8.36 -3.88
N SER A 61 2.50 -8.54 -3.26
CA SER A 61 3.47 -9.57 -3.62
C SER A 61 3.03 -10.99 -3.25
N ASN A 62 2.00 -11.11 -2.41
CA ASN A 62 1.52 -12.38 -1.85
C ASN A 62 0.32 -12.97 -2.61
N ILE A 63 -0.31 -12.17 -3.47
CA ILE A 63 -1.53 -12.53 -4.20
C ILE A 63 -1.23 -12.74 -5.69
N LYS A 64 -1.86 -13.74 -6.29
CA LYS A 64 -1.84 -13.95 -7.75
C LYS A 64 -2.95 -13.10 -8.38
N PHE A 65 -2.73 -11.79 -8.41
CA PHE A 65 -3.75 -10.83 -8.85
C PHE A 65 -3.16 -9.86 -9.89
N ASN A 66 -3.86 -9.71 -11.02
CA ASN A 66 -3.52 -8.72 -12.03
C ASN A 66 -4.35 -7.44 -11.83
N GLY A 67 -3.81 -6.49 -11.09
CA GLY A 67 -4.48 -5.25 -10.73
C GLY A 67 -3.69 -4.44 -9.72
N ALA A 68 -4.37 -3.53 -9.04
CA ALA A 68 -3.83 -2.74 -7.95
C ALA A 68 -4.38 -3.21 -6.60
N LEU A 69 -3.51 -3.31 -5.61
CA LEU A 69 -3.90 -3.34 -4.20
C LEU A 69 -3.87 -1.90 -3.68
N VAL A 70 -5.01 -1.44 -3.19
CA VAL A 70 -5.18 -0.13 -2.58
C VAL A 70 -5.40 -0.31 -1.08
N PHE A 71 -4.44 0.11 -0.28
CA PHE A 71 -4.52 0.15 1.16
C PHE A 71 -4.88 1.58 1.60
N GLN A 72 -6.07 1.75 2.19
CA GLN A 72 -6.59 3.03 2.65
C GLN A 72 -6.81 3.03 4.16
N ILE A 73 -6.55 4.16 4.79
CA ILE A 73 -7.03 4.48 6.13
C ILE A 73 -7.95 5.69 6.01
N PHE A 74 -9.16 5.56 6.53
CA PHE A 74 -10.08 6.68 6.73
C PHE A 74 -10.06 7.02 8.21
N GLY A 75 -9.55 8.19 8.53
CA GLY A 75 -9.35 8.63 9.90
C GLY A 75 -10.34 9.69 10.36
N ASP A 76 -10.60 9.72 11.66
CA ASP A 76 -11.37 10.77 12.33
C ASP A 76 -10.46 11.85 12.96
N GLY A 77 -9.14 11.63 12.96
CA GLY A 77 -8.11 12.55 13.44
C GLY A 77 -7.63 13.59 12.40
N PRO A 78 -6.44 14.18 12.57
CA PRO A 78 -5.87 15.13 11.61
C PRO A 78 -5.56 14.49 10.25
N VAL A 79 -5.24 13.19 10.19
CA VAL A 79 -5.12 12.46 8.92
C VAL A 79 -6.50 11.93 8.54
N LYS A 80 -7.15 12.55 7.56
CA LYS A 80 -8.52 12.17 7.13
C LYS A 80 -8.53 10.95 6.23
N VAL A 81 -7.58 10.91 5.31
CA VAL A 81 -7.42 9.80 4.38
C VAL A 81 -5.93 9.58 4.19
N ALA A 82 -5.47 8.34 4.28
CA ALA A 82 -4.16 7.92 3.80
C ALA A 82 -4.36 6.76 2.82
N VAL A 83 -3.59 6.74 1.74
CA VAL A 83 -3.70 5.75 0.67
C VAL A 83 -2.31 5.32 0.24
N ALA A 84 -2.08 4.01 0.18
CA ALA A 84 -0.95 3.39 -0.51
C ALA A 84 -1.49 2.45 -1.59
N GLU A 85 -1.02 2.59 -2.82
CA GLU A 85 -1.44 1.80 -3.97
C GLU A 85 -0.22 1.11 -4.57
N VAL A 86 -0.33 -0.20 -4.81
CA VAL A 86 0.73 -1.02 -5.41
C VAL A 86 0.14 -1.91 -6.49
N HIS A 87 0.70 -1.83 -7.69
CA HIS A 87 0.33 -2.69 -8.82
C HIS A 87 1.08 -4.03 -8.81
N SER A 88 0.61 -4.98 -9.62
CA SER A 88 1.22 -6.31 -9.82
C SER A 88 2.68 -6.28 -10.26
N ASN A 89 3.13 -5.22 -10.94
CA ASN A 89 4.52 -4.97 -11.34
C ASN A 89 5.35 -4.22 -10.28
N LEU A 90 4.83 -4.08 -9.05
CA LEU A 90 5.43 -3.33 -7.94
C LEU A 90 5.61 -1.82 -8.19
N ALA A 91 4.92 -1.27 -9.19
CA ALA A 91 4.74 0.16 -9.33
C ALA A 91 3.88 0.66 -8.17
N LEU A 92 4.39 1.64 -7.42
CA LEU A 92 3.77 2.11 -6.17
C LEU A 92 3.63 3.63 -6.09
N ARG A 93 2.63 4.06 -5.33
CA ARG A 93 2.40 5.47 -4.96
C ARG A 93 1.66 5.54 -3.64
N ALA A 94 1.84 6.63 -2.91
CA ALA A 94 1.12 6.87 -1.66
C ALA A 94 0.81 8.35 -1.48
N THR A 95 -0.26 8.65 -0.74
CA THR A 95 -0.66 10.02 -0.38
C THR A 95 -1.52 10.02 0.88
N ALA A 96 -1.54 11.16 1.56
CA ALA A 96 -2.43 11.46 2.67
C ALA A 96 -3.04 12.86 2.58
N THR A 97 -4.27 12.97 3.04
CA THR A 97 -4.97 14.23 3.28
C THR A 97 -4.90 14.54 4.77
N VAL A 98 -4.19 15.63 5.08
CA VAL A 98 -3.97 16.10 6.45
C VAL A 98 -4.72 17.42 6.65
N HIS A 99 -5.47 17.51 7.74
CA HIS A 99 -6.18 18.71 8.17
C HIS A 99 -5.80 19.05 9.62
N GLY A 100 -5.38 20.30 9.82
CA GLY A 100 -4.88 20.76 11.12
C GLY A 100 -3.40 20.43 11.32
N THR A 101 -2.94 20.64 12.54
CA THR A 101 -1.55 20.41 12.94
C THR A 101 -1.37 18.99 13.44
N VAL A 102 -0.25 18.38 13.07
CA VAL A 102 0.17 17.06 13.55
C VAL A 102 1.44 17.24 14.35
N ASP A 103 1.47 16.69 15.56
CA ASP A 103 2.70 16.62 16.35
C ASP A 103 3.68 15.64 15.70
N GLY A 104 4.97 15.95 15.72
CA GLY A 104 6.01 15.11 15.14
C GLY A 104 6.10 13.72 15.79
N GLY A 105 5.69 13.61 17.06
CA GLY A 105 5.63 12.35 17.82
C GLY A 105 4.23 11.72 17.91
N ALA A 106 3.28 12.13 17.07
CA ALA A 106 1.93 11.58 17.07
C ALA A 106 1.93 10.08 16.74
N ASP A 107 1.22 9.29 17.55
CA ASP A 107 0.99 7.86 17.33
C ASP A 107 -0.17 7.60 16.37
N LEU A 108 -0.38 6.33 15.97
CA LEU A 108 -1.46 5.97 15.06
C LEU A 108 -2.83 6.45 15.55
N THR A 109 -3.11 6.30 16.85
CA THR A 109 -4.42 6.67 17.44
C THR A 109 -4.67 8.17 17.32
N SER A 110 -3.69 9.00 17.68
CA SER A 110 -3.79 10.46 17.57
C SER A 110 -3.84 10.96 16.13
N LEU A 111 -3.29 10.22 15.16
CA LEU A 111 -3.32 10.57 13.75
C LEU A 111 -4.67 10.27 13.08
N VAL A 112 -5.22 9.07 13.29
CA VAL A 112 -6.33 8.55 12.48
C VAL A 112 -7.51 7.99 13.28
N ASN A 113 -7.40 7.81 14.59
CA ASN A 113 -8.42 7.11 15.39
C ASN A 113 -8.74 7.81 16.72
N VAL A 114 -8.78 9.14 16.73
CA VAL A 114 -8.94 9.98 17.93
C VAL A 114 -10.28 9.70 18.62
N HIS A 115 -11.33 9.38 17.87
CA HIS A 115 -12.69 9.16 18.41
C HIS A 115 -13.11 7.68 18.24
N GLY A 116 -12.18 6.79 17.87
CA GLY A 116 -12.47 5.38 17.64
C GLY A 116 -13.24 5.10 16.35
N GLN A 117 -13.39 6.06 15.43
CA GLN A 117 -14.11 5.89 14.17
C GLN A 117 -13.18 5.65 12.97
N GLY A 118 -11.88 5.56 13.21
CA GLY A 118 -10.88 5.23 12.21
C GLY A 118 -11.07 3.82 11.67
N ARG A 119 -10.91 3.65 10.36
CA ARG A 119 -11.05 2.37 9.67
C ARG A 119 -9.97 2.18 8.62
N CYS A 120 -9.53 0.94 8.49
CA CYS A 120 -8.61 0.45 7.47
C CYS A 120 -9.42 -0.28 6.40
N ALA A 121 -9.13 -0.02 5.12
CA ALA A 121 -9.74 -0.70 3.99
C ALA A 121 -8.66 -1.18 3.03
N ILE A 122 -8.76 -2.43 2.60
CA ILE A 122 -7.91 -3.02 1.57
C ILE A 122 -8.81 -3.37 0.39
N THR A 123 -8.46 -2.83 -0.77
CA THR A 123 -9.22 -3.00 -2.01
C THR A 123 -8.34 -3.64 -3.06
N LEU A 124 -8.84 -4.70 -3.70
CA LEU A 124 -8.23 -5.34 -4.85
C LEU A 124 -8.99 -4.87 -6.09
N ASP A 125 -8.38 -3.97 -6.86
CA ASP A 125 -8.96 -3.36 -8.06
C ASP A 125 -8.36 -4.00 -9.33
N PRO A 126 -9.12 -4.85 -10.06
CA PRO A 126 -8.59 -5.57 -11.21
C PRO A 126 -8.25 -4.61 -12.35
N GLN A 127 -7.13 -4.84 -13.03
CA GLN A 127 -6.76 -4.01 -14.18
C GLN A 127 -7.78 -4.16 -15.34
N ASP A 128 -8.26 -5.38 -15.57
CA ASP A 128 -9.18 -5.72 -16.65
C ASP A 128 -10.64 -5.69 -16.16
N ARG A 129 -11.04 -4.59 -15.51
CA ARG A 129 -12.37 -4.44 -14.92
C ARG A 129 -13.46 -4.47 -15.99
N GLN A 130 -14.32 -5.49 -15.93
CA GLN A 130 -15.49 -5.58 -16.81
C GLN A 130 -16.60 -4.63 -16.33
N PRO A 131 -17.46 -4.11 -17.24
CA PRO A 131 -18.62 -3.31 -16.85
C PRO A 131 -19.50 -4.05 -15.83
N GLY A 132 -19.75 -3.42 -14.67
CA GLY A 132 -20.52 -4.00 -13.58
C GLY A 132 -19.72 -4.82 -12.56
N MET A 133 -18.46 -5.14 -12.83
CA MET A 133 -17.59 -5.78 -11.86
C MET A 133 -17.23 -4.78 -10.74
N GLN A 134 -17.43 -5.17 -9.50
CA GLN A 134 -17.01 -4.37 -8.34
C GLN A 134 -15.68 -4.90 -7.80
N PRO A 135 -14.76 -4.01 -7.38
CA PRO A 135 -13.52 -4.43 -6.75
C PRO A 135 -13.86 -5.11 -5.42
N TYR A 136 -13.03 -6.09 -5.04
CA TYR A 136 -13.14 -6.69 -3.72
C TYR A 136 -12.59 -5.70 -2.69
N GLN A 137 -13.34 -5.43 -1.63
CA GLN A 137 -12.90 -4.56 -0.54
C GLN A 137 -13.21 -5.23 0.80
N GLY A 138 -12.17 -5.37 1.62
CA GLY A 138 -12.30 -5.72 3.03
C GLY A 138 -12.03 -4.49 3.90
N VAL A 139 -12.84 -4.29 4.93
CA VAL A 139 -12.74 -3.15 5.85
C VAL A 139 -12.65 -3.67 7.28
N VAL A 140 -11.71 -3.13 8.05
CA VAL A 140 -11.57 -3.40 9.49
C VAL A 140 -11.51 -2.11 10.28
N SER A 141 -12.11 -2.11 11.47
CA SER A 141 -12.00 -1.00 12.41
C SER A 141 -10.57 -0.93 12.96
N LEU A 142 -10.11 0.27 13.32
CA LEU A 142 -8.86 0.45 14.08
C LEU A 142 -9.05 0.18 15.58
N GLN A 143 -9.92 -0.77 15.91
CA GLN A 143 -10.21 -1.22 17.27
C GLN A 143 -10.01 -2.73 17.35
N ASN A 144 -9.56 -3.21 18.49
CA ASN A 144 -9.47 -4.64 18.80
C ASN A 144 -10.86 -5.22 19.14
N ALA A 145 -10.93 -6.53 19.39
CA ALA A 145 -12.18 -7.21 19.74
C ALA A 145 -12.79 -6.74 21.08
N GLN A 146 -12.00 -6.08 21.93
CA GLN A 146 -12.39 -5.52 23.22
C GLN A 146 -12.88 -4.06 23.09
N GLY A 147 -12.78 -3.45 21.91
CA GLY A 147 -13.16 -2.06 21.64
C GLY A 147 -12.05 -1.04 21.91
N ASP A 148 -10.85 -1.46 22.31
CA ASP A 148 -9.71 -0.56 22.47
C ASP A 148 -9.05 -0.26 21.13
N SER A 149 -8.48 0.94 20.99
CA SER A 149 -7.74 1.31 19.77
C SER A 149 -6.53 0.43 19.56
N VAL A 150 -6.29 0.02 18.30
CA VAL A 150 -5.05 -0.67 17.94
C VAL A 150 -3.88 0.31 18.00
N ALA A 151 -2.77 -0.11 18.62
CA ALA A 151 -1.62 0.77 18.84
C ALA A 151 -0.77 0.95 17.59
N THR A 152 -0.78 -0.02 16.67
CA THR A 152 0.11 -0.05 15.50
C THR A 152 -0.61 -0.50 14.23
N LEU A 153 -0.08 -0.09 13.08
CA LEU A 153 -0.59 -0.50 11.78
C LEU A 153 -0.42 -2.00 11.54
N ALA A 154 0.69 -2.56 12.03
CA ALA A 154 0.96 -3.99 11.98
C ALA A 154 -0.16 -4.80 12.67
N GLN A 155 -0.60 -4.40 13.86
CA GLN A 155 -1.71 -5.05 14.56
C GLN A 155 -3.03 -4.97 13.76
N ALA A 156 -3.34 -3.81 13.18
CA ALA A 156 -4.53 -3.64 12.34
C ALA A 156 -4.49 -4.58 11.13
N LEU A 157 -3.32 -4.72 10.49
CA LEU A 157 -3.15 -5.59 9.34
C LEU A 157 -3.19 -7.08 9.71
N GLN A 158 -2.61 -7.47 10.83
CA GLN A 158 -2.71 -8.84 11.34
C GLN A 158 -4.17 -9.21 11.66
N HIS A 159 -4.93 -8.28 12.23
CA HIS A 159 -6.36 -8.45 12.47
C HIS A 159 -7.13 -8.63 11.15
N TYR A 160 -6.83 -7.81 10.14
CA TYR A 160 -7.39 -7.96 8.80
C TYR A 160 -7.10 -9.34 8.21
N MET A 161 -5.85 -9.79 8.23
CA MET A 161 -5.46 -11.09 7.66
C MET A 161 -6.15 -12.25 8.36
N LEU A 162 -6.31 -12.17 9.69
CA LEU A 162 -7.01 -13.20 10.44
C LEU A 162 -8.52 -13.23 10.13
N GLN A 163 -9.17 -12.06 10.10
CA GLN A 163 -10.62 -11.97 9.92
C GLN A 163 -11.09 -12.15 8.47
N SER A 164 -10.39 -11.53 7.52
CA SER A 164 -10.81 -11.49 6.11
C SER A 164 -10.21 -12.63 5.29
N GLU A 165 -8.93 -12.95 5.54
CA GLU A 165 -8.19 -13.96 4.75
C GLU A 165 -8.07 -15.31 5.48
N GLN A 166 -8.37 -15.38 6.77
CA GLN A 166 -8.20 -16.57 7.62
C GLN A 166 -6.76 -17.10 7.63
N LEU A 167 -5.78 -16.18 7.57
CA LEU A 167 -4.36 -16.50 7.54
C LEU A 167 -3.63 -15.92 8.76
N ASP A 168 -3.01 -16.79 9.54
CA ASP A 168 -2.09 -16.39 10.60
C ASP A 168 -0.91 -15.66 9.98
N THR A 169 -0.83 -14.37 10.28
CA THR A 169 0.17 -13.46 9.71
C THR A 169 0.80 -12.67 10.84
N THR A 170 2.13 -12.57 10.81
CA THR A 170 2.92 -11.69 11.66
C THR A 170 3.56 -10.65 10.77
N VAL A 171 3.40 -9.38 11.14
CA VAL A 171 3.89 -8.25 10.37
C VAL A 171 4.72 -7.35 11.27
N VAL A 172 5.90 -6.97 10.81
CA VAL A 172 6.72 -5.92 11.43
C VAL A 172 6.89 -4.83 10.39
N LEU A 173 6.58 -3.58 10.75
CA LEU A 173 6.68 -2.42 9.87
C LEU A 173 7.52 -1.34 10.56
N ALA A 174 8.28 -0.60 9.77
CA ALA A 174 8.95 0.60 10.22
C ALA A 174 9.19 1.53 9.03
N ALA A 175 9.14 2.84 9.25
CA ALA A 175 9.54 3.81 8.25
C ALA A 175 10.14 5.07 8.88
N ASN A 176 11.06 5.70 8.16
CA ASN A 176 11.61 7.03 8.47
C ASN A 176 11.76 7.84 7.17
N ASP A 177 12.47 8.96 7.21
CA ASP A 177 12.65 9.84 6.03
C ASP A 177 13.51 9.22 4.90
N GLU A 178 14.19 8.11 5.17
CA GLU A 178 15.12 7.46 4.22
C GLU A 178 14.61 6.11 3.72
N VAL A 179 13.98 5.32 4.59
CA VAL A 179 13.65 3.93 4.37
C VAL A 179 12.24 3.63 4.89
N ALA A 180 11.45 2.93 4.09
CA ALA A 180 10.23 2.27 4.54
C ALA A 180 10.38 0.76 4.35
N ALA A 181 10.23 -0.01 5.41
CA ALA A 181 10.55 -1.43 5.42
C ALA A 181 9.51 -2.25 6.17
N GLY A 182 9.45 -3.54 5.83
CA GLY A 182 8.58 -4.47 6.51
C GLY A 182 8.98 -5.91 6.32
N LEU A 183 8.66 -6.72 7.33
CA LEU A 183 8.76 -8.17 7.35
C LEU A 183 7.35 -8.74 7.50
N LEU A 184 6.98 -9.68 6.65
CA LEU A 184 5.74 -10.45 6.76
C LEU A 184 6.08 -11.93 6.83
N ILE A 185 5.64 -12.59 7.89
CA ILE A 185 5.64 -14.04 8.06
C ILE A 185 4.20 -14.52 8.02
N GLN A 186 3.91 -15.55 7.24
CA GLN A 186 2.54 -16.06 7.11
C GLN A 186 2.52 -17.56 7.00
N ARG A 187 1.53 -18.18 7.66
CA ARG A 187 1.26 -19.61 7.54
C ARG A 187 0.67 -19.92 6.16
N MET A 188 1.16 -21.00 5.54
CA MET A 188 0.67 -21.47 4.26
C MET A 188 -0.46 -22.48 4.45
N PRO A 189 -1.52 -22.44 3.62
CA PRO A 189 -2.51 -23.50 3.61
C PRO A 189 -1.91 -24.78 3.02
N LEU A 190 -2.04 -25.89 3.75
CA LEU A 190 -1.50 -27.19 3.34
C LEU A 190 -2.28 -27.84 2.19
N LYS A 191 -3.56 -27.47 2.00
CA LYS A 191 -4.44 -28.01 0.95
C LYS A 191 -4.50 -27.09 -0.26
N GLY A 192 -3.57 -27.26 -1.19
CA GLY A 192 -3.71 -26.78 -2.58
C GLY A 192 -4.39 -27.84 -3.44
N GLN A 193 -5.29 -27.43 -4.34
CA GLN A 193 -6.04 -28.32 -5.26
C GLN A 193 -5.14 -29.18 -6.19
N ASP A 194 -3.84 -28.91 -6.28
CA ASP A 194 -2.87 -29.67 -7.10
C ASP A 194 -2.02 -30.69 -6.32
N ASN A 195 -2.07 -30.73 -4.98
CA ASN A 195 -1.25 -31.66 -4.18
C ASN A 195 -1.96 -33.00 -3.89
N LEU A 196 -3.13 -33.24 -4.48
CA LEU A 196 -3.94 -34.44 -4.26
C LEU A 196 -3.34 -35.74 -4.83
N ALA A 197 -2.20 -35.67 -5.54
CA ALA A 197 -1.59 -36.86 -6.14
C ALA A 197 -0.56 -37.58 -5.24
N ARG A 198 -0.25 -37.08 -4.04
CA ARG A 198 0.80 -37.69 -3.18
C ARG A 198 0.50 -37.83 -1.68
N ALA A 199 -0.72 -37.59 -1.23
CA ALA A 199 -1.13 -37.93 0.13
C ALA A 199 -1.69 -39.37 0.17
N THR A 200 -0.84 -40.36 -0.11
CA THR A 200 -1.07 -41.71 0.41
C THR A 200 -0.78 -41.69 1.90
N GLU A 201 -1.83 -41.97 2.67
CA GLU A 201 -1.79 -42.64 3.97
C GLU A 201 -0.95 -41.98 5.06
N SER A 202 -1.58 -41.16 5.89
CA SER A 202 -1.42 -41.17 7.35
C SER A 202 -2.54 -40.37 8.01
N ALA A 203 -3.27 -41.03 8.90
CA ALA A 203 -4.36 -40.45 9.67
C ALA A 203 -3.80 -39.93 11.00
N SER A 204 -3.75 -38.61 11.17
CA SER A 204 -3.64 -37.91 12.46
C SER A 204 -3.99 -36.42 12.33
N ASP A 205 -5.12 -36.11 11.68
CA ASP A 205 -5.59 -34.72 11.40
C ASP A 205 -5.69 -33.77 12.63
N ALA A 206 -5.56 -34.27 13.87
CA ALA A 206 -5.62 -33.46 15.09
C ALA A 206 -4.26 -33.20 15.76
N GLU A 207 -3.27 -34.08 15.59
CA GLU A 207 -1.91 -33.89 16.17
C GLU A 207 -1.02 -33.07 15.21
N ASP A 208 -1.21 -33.26 13.90
CA ASP A 208 -0.50 -32.49 12.86
C ASP A 208 -0.90 -31.00 12.92
N ALA A 209 -2.18 -30.69 13.12
CA ALA A 209 -2.66 -29.32 13.25
C ALA A 209 -2.06 -28.55 14.46
N GLN A 210 -1.62 -29.28 15.50
CA GLN A 210 -1.03 -28.68 16.70
C GLN A 210 0.47 -28.41 16.51
N GLY A 211 1.23 -29.36 15.96
CA GLY A 211 2.64 -29.15 15.58
C GLY A 211 2.83 -28.09 14.49
N GLU A 212 1.91 -28.04 13.51
CA GLU A 212 1.90 -27.04 12.43
C GLU A 212 1.67 -25.61 12.94
N ASN A 213 0.91 -25.46 14.03
CA ASN A 213 0.70 -24.17 14.68
C ASN A 213 1.94 -23.77 15.48
N GLU A 214 2.59 -24.72 16.17
CA GLU A 214 3.84 -24.49 16.90
C GLU A 214 4.97 -24.00 15.99
N ASP A 215 5.12 -24.57 14.78
CA ASP A 215 6.11 -24.13 13.80
C ASP A 215 5.92 -22.67 13.39
N TYR A 216 4.70 -22.29 13.01
CA TYR A 216 4.39 -20.89 12.69
C TYR A 216 4.59 -19.99 13.91
N GLN A 217 4.11 -20.37 15.09
CA GLN A 217 4.22 -19.57 16.31
C GLN A 217 5.67 -19.30 16.69
N ARG A 218 6.55 -20.29 16.53
CA ARG A 218 7.99 -20.15 16.76
C ARG A 218 8.61 -19.13 15.81
N ILE A 219 8.39 -19.27 14.50
CA ILE A 219 8.89 -18.31 13.50
C ILE A 219 8.29 -16.91 13.70
N ALA A 220 7.00 -16.83 14.01
CA ALA A 220 6.31 -15.58 14.33
C ALA A 220 6.93 -14.89 15.55
N THR A 221 7.26 -15.63 16.60
CA THR A 221 7.91 -15.11 17.80
C THR A 221 9.31 -14.55 17.49
N LEU A 222 10.09 -15.27 16.67
CA LEU A 222 11.37 -14.77 16.19
C LEU A 222 11.20 -13.48 15.38
N ALA A 223 10.27 -13.47 14.42
CA ALA A 223 9.99 -12.29 13.60
C ALA A 223 9.55 -11.08 14.44
N ALA A 224 8.70 -11.28 15.44
CA ALA A 224 8.20 -10.23 16.33
C ALA A 224 9.30 -9.62 17.23
N SER A 225 10.44 -10.29 17.38
CA SER A 225 11.60 -9.74 18.10
C SER A 225 12.40 -8.71 17.29
N LEU A 226 12.11 -8.58 15.98
CA LEU A 226 12.78 -7.60 15.11
C LEU A 226 12.42 -6.18 15.53
N THR A 227 13.44 -5.39 15.85
CA THR A 227 13.26 -4.00 16.28
C THR A 227 13.20 -3.04 15.09
N ARG A 228 12.62 -1.86 15.33
CA ARG A 228 12.58 -0.76 14.37
C ARG A 228 13.97 -0.36 13.87
N GLU A 229 14.94 -0.23 14.77
CA GLU A 229 16.31 0.19 14.42
C GLU A 229 16.97 -0.85 13.50
N GLU A 230 16.85 -2.13 13.82
CA GLU A 230 17.38 -3.22 13.00
C GLU A 230 16.73 -3.25 11.61
N LEU A 231 15.40 -3.12 11.54
CA LEU A 231 14.66 -3.17 10.27
C LEU A 231 15.01 -2.01 9.32
N LEU A 232 15.33 -0.83 9.87
CA LEU A 232 15.67 0.36 9.06
C LEU A 232 17.16 0.42 8.67
N SER A 233 18.05 -0.05 9.54
CA SER A 233 19.50 0.13 9.40
C SER A 233 20.22 -1.06 8.75
N LEU A 234 19.75 -2.29 8.98
CA LEU A 234 20.44 -3.49 8.50
C LEU A 234 20.01 -3.85 7.07
N ASP A 235 20.89 -4.54 6.35
CA ASP A 235 20.56 -5.17 5.08
C ASP A 235 19.71 -6.45 5.29
N VAL A 236 18.99 -6.86 4.25
CA VAL A 236 18.05 -7.99 4.34
C VAL A 236 18.75 -9.31 4.68
N ASP A 237 19.95 -9.56 4.18
CA ASP A 237 20.67 -10.80 4.46
C ASP A 237 21.07 -10.88 5.94
N THR A 238 21.52 -9.76 6.51
CA THR A 238 21.81 -9.64 7.94
C THR A 238 20.56 -9.83 8.80
N ILE A 239 19.42 -9.23 8.42
CA ILE A 239 18.14 -9.42 9.12
C ILE A 239 17.73 -10.89 9.13
N LEU A 240 17.68 -11.53 7.95
CA LEU A 240 17.24 -12.92 7.83
C LEU A 240 18.17 -13.88 8.58
N ARG A 241 19.49 -13.66 8.51
CA ARG A 241 20.44 -14.44 9.27
C ARG A 241 20.25 -14.25 10.78
N ARG A 242 20.07 -13.02 11.25
CA ARG A 242 19.90 -12.75 12.69
C ARG A 242 18.64 -13.42 13.25
N LEU A 243 17.53 -13.37 12.52
CA LEU A 243 16.25 -13.92 12.97
C LEU A 243 16.18 -15.44 12.83
N PHE A 244 16.73 -16.00 11.74
CA PHE A 244 16.45 -17.37 11.32
C PHE A 244 17.72 -18.19 11.05
N TRP A 245 18.81 -17.94 11.78
CA TRP A 245 20.09 -18.63 11.55
C TRP A 245 20.02 -20.16 11.72
N GLU A 246 19.11 -20.67 12.57
CA GLU A 246 18.88 -22.10 12.77
C GLU A 246 17.96 -22.71 11.70
N GLU A 247 17.24 -21.88 10.94
CA GLU A 247 16.27 -22.32 9.94
C GLU A 247 16.88 -22.48 8.55
N LYS A 248 16.36 -23.45 7.81
CA LYS A 248 16.70 -23.62 6.40
C LYS A 248 15.80 -22.75 5.53
N LEU A 249 16.33 -21.62 5.06
CA LEU A 249 15.59 -20.71 4.19
C LEU A 249 15.77 -21.07 2.70
N LEU A 250 14.68 -21.34 2.01
CA LEU A 250 14.63 -21.37 0.55
C LEU A 250 14.35 -19.98 0.03
N ARG A 251 15.34 -19.33 -0.58
CA ARG A 251 15.24 -17.95 -1.06
C ARG A 251 14.94 -17.91 -2.55
N PHE A 252 14.04 -17.02 -2.94
CA PHE A 252 13.83 -16.66 -4.34
C PHE A 252 14.76 -15.53 -4.75
N VAL A 253 14.92 -15.34 -6.06
CA VAL A 253 15.68 -14.20 -6.59
C VAL A 253 15.03 -12.90 -6.11
N PRO A 254 15.79 -11.99 -5.48
CA PRO A 254 15.26 -10.71 -5.02
C PRO A 254 14.73 -9.88 -6.19
N GLN A 255 13.57 -9.26 -5.99
CA GLN A 255 12.99 -8.32 -6.94
C GLN A 255 13.60 -6.94 -6.70
N THR A 256 14.48 -6.52 -7.61
CA THR A 256 15.26 -5.28 -7.52
C THR A 256 15.35 -4.61 -8.90
N GLY A 257 15.72 -3.32 -8.94
CA GLY A 257 15.84 -2.59 -10.19
C GLY A 257 14.52 -2.57 -10.96
N ALA A 258 14.55 -2.96 -12.24
CA ALA A 258 13.38 -2.90 -13.12
C ALA A 258 12.22 -3.85 -12.73
N SER A 259 12.51 -4.93 -11.98
CA SER A 259 11.49 -5.87 -11.49
C SER A 259 11.12 -5.65 -10.02
N GLY A 260 11.76 -4.66 -9.37
CA GLY A 260 11.57 -4.32 -7.97
C GLY A 260 10.54 -3.21 -7.74
N PRO A 261 10.28 -2.90 -6.46
CA PRO A 261 9.41 -1.78 -6.09
C PRO A 261 9.93 -0.46 -6.64
N HIS A 262 9.07 0.30 -7.32
CA HIS A 262 9.45 1.58 -7.90
C HIS A 262 8.29 2.56 -7.89
N PHE A 263 8.59 3.84 -7.70
CA PHE A 263 7.56 4.86 -7.78
C PHE A 263 6.99 4.98 -9.19
N ALA A 264 5.66 5.02 -9.32
CA ALA A 264 4.98 5.38 -10.55
C ALA A 264 3.70 6.16 -10.27
N CYS A 265 3.47 7.22 -11.04
CA CYS A 265 2.21 7.94 -11.03
C CYS A 265 1.61 7.94 -12.44
N THR A 266 0.30 7.82 -12.51
CA THR A 266 -0.44 7.80 -13.77
C THR A 266 -1.05 9.16 -14.13
N CYS A 267 -0.75 10.23 -13.38
CA CYS A 267 -1.20 11.58 -13.75
C CYS A 267 -0.57 12.03 -15.07
N SER A 268 -1.32 12.77 -15.87
CA SER A 268 -0.83 13.41 -17.08
C SER A 268 -1.66 14.65 -17.39
N ARG A 269 -1.13 15.54 -18.25
CA ARG A 269 -1.86 16.74 -18.66
C ARG A 269 -3.18 16.38 -19.35
N GLU A 270 -3.20 15.31 -20.14
CA GLU A 270 -4.39 14.81 -20.84
C GLU A 270 -5.49 14.32 -19.87
N ARG A 271 -5.09 13.64 -18.80
CA ARG A 271 -6.03 13.20 -17.75
C ARG A 271 -6.62 14.39 -17.00
N VAL A 272 -5.79 15.39 -16.67
CA VAL A 272 -6.28 16.62 -16.04
C VAL A 272 -7.22 17.37 -16.98
N GLN A 273 -6.89 17.47 -18.27
CA GLN A 273 -7.79 18.04 -19.29
C GLN A 273 -9.14 17.31 -19.36
N THR A 274 -9.14 15.98 -19.27
CA THR A 274 -10.38 15.18 -19.24
C THR A 274 -11.21 15.47 -18.00
N MET A 275 -10.56 15.63 -16.85
CA MET A 275 -11.22 16.02 -15.60
C MET A 275 -11.82 17.43 -15.69
N LEU A 276 -11.08 18.41 -16.21
CA LEU A 276 -11.56 19.78 -16.43
C LEU A 276 -12.75 19.81 -17.41
N LYS A 277 -12.74 18.99 -18.46
CA LYS A 277 -13.89 18.82 -19.37
C LYS A 277 -15.12 18.31 -18.63
N GLY A 278 -14.96 17.39 -17.69
CA GLY A 278 -16.05 16.84 -16.88
C GLY A 278 -16.69 17.85 -15.92
N LEU A 279 -15.96 18.88 -15.48
CA LEU A 279 -16.49 19.98 -14.66
C LEU A 279 -17.39 20.94 -15.46
N GLY A 280 -17.13 21.07 -16.77
CA GLY A 280 -17.88 21.95 -17.66
C GLY A 280 -17.22 23.31 -17.90
N GLN A 281 -17.51 23.91 -19.06
CA GLN A 281 -16.84 25.13 -19.52
C GLN A 281 -17.08 26.33 -18.61
N GLU A 282 -18.31 26.51 -18.12
CA GLU A 282 -18.68 27.67 -17.28
C GLU A 282 -17.91 27.69 -15.95
N GLU A 283 -17.80 26.53 -15.28
CA GLU A 283 -17.08 26.39 -14.02
C GLU A 283 -15.58 26.64 -14.20
N VAL A 284 -14.98 26.08 -15.25
CA VAL A 284 -13.54 26.27 -15.51
C VAL A 284 -13.25 27.72 -15.92
N ALA A 285 -14.13 28.34 -16.71
CA ALA A 285 -13.98 29.73 -17.13
C ALA A 285 -14.13 30.73 -15.98
N SER A 286 -15.00 30.46 -15.00
CA SER A 286 -15.16 31.33 -13.81
C SER A 286 -13.87 31.37 -12.99
N VAL A 287 -13.23 30.22 -12.77
CA VAL A 287 -11.94 30.12 -12.06
C VAL A 287 -10.84 30.89 -12.79
N VAL A 288 -10.78 30.79 -14.13
CA VAL A 288 -9.82 31.56 -14.94
C VAL A 288 -10.08 33.06 -14.83
N ALA A 289 -11.35 33.51 -14.85
CA ALA A 289 -11.69 34.92 -14.72
C ALA A 289 -11.27 35.49 -13.35
N GLU A 290 -11.37 34.70 -12.29
CA GLU A 290 -10.99 35.11 -10.93
C GLU A 290 -9.48 35.07 -10.67
N ARG A 291 -8.79 34.02 -11.13
CA ARG A 291 -7.40 33.71 -10.76
C ARG A 291 -6.38 33.84 -11.90
N GLY A 292 -6.85 34.09 -13.12
CA GLY A 292 -6.03 34.20 -14.34
C GLY A 292 -5.55 32.87 -14.93
N SER A 293 -5.57 31.78 -14.16
CA SER A 293 -5.25 30.42 -14.62
C SER A 293 -5.86 29.36 -13.70
N VAL A 294 -6.00 28.14 -14.20
CA VAL A 294 -6.35 26.97 -13.40
C VAL A 294 -5.08 26.18 -13.09
N GLU A 295 -4.89 25.83 -11.82
CA GLU A 295 -3.81 24.96 -11.37
C GLU A 295 -4.40 23.71 -10.72
N VAL A 296 -3.90 22.54 -11.10
CA VAL A 296 -4.32 21.26 -10.56
C VAL A 296 -3.09 20.52 -10.07
N GLY A 297 -2.99 20.34 -8.76
CA GLY A 297 -1.98 19.52 -8.12
C GLY A 297 -2.37 18.04 -8.09
N CYS A 298 -1.42 17.16 -8.40
CA CYS A 298 -1.60 15.73 -8.18
C CYS A 298 -1.29 15.35 -6.72
N ASP A 299 -2.28 14.84 -5.99
CA ASP A 299 -2.09 14.44 -4.58
C ASP A 299 -1.03 13.34 -4.37
N TYR A 300 -0.81 12.48 -5.36
CA TYR A 300 0.16 11.38 -5.28
C TYR A 300 1.60 11.81 -5.55
N CYS A 301 1.82 12.60 -6.60
CA CYS A 301 3.18 12.91 -7.08
C CYS A 301 3.55 14.39 -6.94
N GLY A 302 2.67 15.22 -6.41
CA GLY A 302 2.88 16.66 -6.24
C GLY A 302 3.03 17.45 -7.54
N ALA A 303 2.90 16.83 -8.72
CA ALA A 303 3.01 17.53 -9.99
C ALA A 303 1.90 18.57 -10.13
N GLN A 304 2.28 19.78 -10.50
CA GLN A 304 1.38 20.91 -10.72
C GLN A 304 1.10 21.09 -12.20
N TYR A 305 -0.18 21.03 -12.59
CA TYR A 305 -0.63 21.23 -13.97
C TYR A 305 -1.34 22.58 -14.08
N ARG A 306 -0.67 23.53 -14.73
CA ARG A 306 -1.22 24.86 -14.99
C ARG A 306 -1.82 24.95 -16.40
N PHE A 307 -3.00 25.54 -16.47
CA PHE A 307 -3.74 25.85 -17.70
C PHE A 307 -4.07 27.33 -17.73
N ASP A 308 -3.60 28.02 -18.76
CA ASP A 308 -3.89 29.43 -18.97
C ASP A 308 -5.23 29.63 -19.74
N PRO A 309 -5.68 30.87 -19.96
CA PRO A 309 -6.94 31.12 -20.68
C PRO A 309 -6.96 30.54 -22.11
N ILE A 310 -5.80 30.46 -22.78
CA ILE A 310 -5.67 29.92 -24.14
C ILE A 310 -5.84 28.40 -24.10
N ASP A 311 -5.15 27.73 -23.17
CA ASP A 311 -5.28 26.29 -22.94
C ASP A 311 -6.74 25.90 -22.67
N ILE A 312 -7.44 26.65 -21.82
CA ILE A 312 -8.85 26.40 -21.48
C ILE A 312 -9.77 26.64 -22.68
N THR A 313 -9.53 27.71 -23.45
CA THR A 313 -10.32 27.97 -24.67
C THR A 313 -10.15 26.84 -25.67
N GLN A 314 -8.91 26.38 -25.92
CA GLN A 314 -8.63 25.25 -26.81
C GLN A 314 -9.32 23.97 -26.32
N LEU A 315 -9.27 23.70 -25.02
CA LEU A 315 -9.86 22.51 -24.40
C LEU A 315 -11.36 22.32 -24.75
N PHE A 316 -12.12 23.42 -24.84
CA PHE A 316 -13.55 23.42 -25.13
C PHE A 316 -13.88 23.79 -26.59
N THR A 317 -12.90 24.16 -27.41
CA THR A 317 -13.12 24.43 -28.84
C THR A 317 -13.12 23.12 -29.66
N ASP A 318 -12.34 22.11 -29.26
CA ASP A 318 -12.23 20.82 -29.95
C ASP A 318 -13.53 19.99 -29.99
N THR A 319 -14.55 20.34 -29.19
CA THR A 319 -15.89 19.71 -29.25
C THR A 319 -16.73 20.17 -30.44
N SER A 320 -16.29 21.19 -31.20
CA SER A 320 -17.03 21.70 -32.37
C SER A 320 -16.68 21.01 -33.70
N HIS A 321 -15.73 20.07 -33.72
CA HIS A 321 -15.35 19.27 -34.89
C HIS A 321 -15.74 17.78 -34.78
N THR A 322 -16.94 17.47 -34.27
CA THR A 322 -17.58 16.20 -34.63
C THR A 322 -18.43 16.47 -35.86
N ALA A 323 -17.87 16.26 -37.06
CA ALA A 323 -18.59 16.40 -38.31
C ALA A 323 -19.85 15.50 -38.27
N PRO A 324 -21.03 15.99 -38.66
CA PRO A 324 -22.20 15.13 -38.79
C PRO A 324 -21.85 14.05 -39.82
N GLY A 325 -21.93 12.78 -39.41
CA GLY A 325 -21.80 11.65 -40.33
C GLY A 325 -22.76 11.85 -41.48
N SER A 326 -22.21 12.09 -42.67
CA SER A 326 -22.97 12.18 -43.89
C SER A 326 -23.63 10.83 -44.15
N VAL A 327 -24.94 10.78 -43.96
CA VAL A 327 -25.80 9.75 -44.50
C VAL A 327 -25.78 9.88 -46.02
N GLN A 328 -25.22 8.89 -46.71
CA GLN A 328 -25.63 8.46 -48.06
C GLN A 328 -25.32 6.96 -48.22
#